data_AF-A0AAV8ZLQ4-F1
#
_entry.id   AF-A0AAV8ZLQ4-F1
#
_cell.length_a   1.000
_cell.length_b   1.000
_cell.length_c   1.000
_cell.angle_alpha   90.00
_cell.angle_beta   90.00
_cell.angle_gamma   90.00
#
_symmetry.space_group_name_H-M   'P 1'
#
loop_
_entity.id
_entity.type
_entity.pdbx_description
1 polymer ?
#
loop_
_entity_poly.entity_id
_entity_poly.type
_entity_poly.pdbx_seq_one_letter_code
_entity_poly.pdbx_strand_id
1 'polypeptide(L)' 'MKPGSVVVDLAAEAGGNIETTKPGKIYTYNDVTHVGLTDFPSMLPTQSSTLYANNISKFLLSIGK' A
#
# COMPACT_ATOMS: atom_id res chain seq x y z
N MET A 1 4.38 -16.49 14.20
CA MET A 1 5.00 -15.34 14.90
C MET A 1 4.54 -15.35 16.35
N LYS A 2 5.05 -14.47 17.21
CA LYS A 2 4.50 -14.35 18.58
C LYS A 2 3.05 -13.87 18.54
N PRO A 3 2.14 -14.37 19.40
CA PRO A 3 0.79 -13.84 19.51
C PRO A 3 0.79 -12.32 19.70
N GLY A 4 -0.11 -11.62 19.00
CA GLY A 4 -0.20 -10.15 18.98
C GLY A 4 0.72 -9.47 17.96
N SER A 5 1.52 -10.22 17.18
CA SER A 5 2.32 -9.63 16.10
C SER A 5 1.43 -9.06 14.99
N VAL A 6 1.98 -8.15 14.20
CA VAL A 6 1.31 -7.57 13.02
C VAL A 6 2.21 -7.75 11.81
N VAL A 7 1.61 -8.16 10.68
CA VAL A 7 2.26 -8.19 9.37
C VAL A 7 1.49 -7.29 8.40
N VAL A 8 2.24 -6.56 7.59
CA VAL A 8 1.69 -5.62 6.60
C VAL A 8 2.22 -6.03 5.24
N ASP A 9 1.31 -6.35 4.32
CA ASP A 9 1.65 -6.77 2.97
C ASP A 9 1.33 -5.64 1.98
N LEU A 10 2.38 -4.93 1.55
CA LEU A 10 2.26 -3.84 0.59
C LEU A 10 1.97 -4.33 -0.84
N ALA A 11 2.13 -5.62 -1.11
CA ALA A 11 1.87 -6.21 -2.43
C ALA A 11 0.51 -6.90 -2.50
N ALA A 12 -0.39 -6.64 -1.54
CA ALA A 12 -1.68 -7.33 -1.42
C ALA A 12 -2.53 -7.29 -2.69
N GLU A 13 -2.40 -6.25 -3.53
CA GLU A 13 -3.14 -6.14 -4.80
C GLU A 13 -2.56 -7.01 -5.93
N ALA A 14 -1.26 -7.28 -5.91
CA ALA A 14 -0.52 -7.98 -6.97
C ALA A 14 -0.21 -9.45 -6.64
N GLY A 15 -1.10 -10.10 -5.87
CA GLY A 15 -0.95 -11.50 -5.43
C GLY A 15 -0.45 -11.65 -3.99
N GLY A 16 0.18 -10.61 -3.40
CA GLY A 16 0.65 -10.60 -2.01
C GLY A 16 1.99 -11.32 -1.79
N ASN A 17 2.79 -10.81 -0.85
CA ASN A 17 4.00 -11.50 -0.38
C ASN A 17 3.69 -12.55 0.68
N ILE A 18 2.55 -12.42 1.36
CA ILE A 18 2.15 -13.32 2.43
C ILE A 18 1.03 -14.20 1.92
N GLU A 19 1.22 -15.52 1.98
CA GLU A 19 0.29 -16.54 1.48
C GLU A 19 -1.13 -16.39 2.06
N THR A 20 -1.21 -15.92 3.30
CA THR A 20 -2.48 -15.67 4.01
C THR A 20 -3.01 -14.25 3.82
N THR A 21 -2.42 -13.39 2.98
CA THR A 21 -2.97 -12.06 2.73
C THR A 21 -4.35 -12.16 2.09
N LYS A 22 -5.29 -11.34 2.58
CA LYS A 22 -6.59 -11.13 1.94
C LYS A 22 -6.64 -9.68 1.43
N PRO A 23 -6.64 -9.47 0.10
CA PRO A 23 -6.63 -8.13 -0.46
C PRO A 23 -7.80 -7.29 0.05
N GLY A 24 -7.52 -6.05 0.44
CA GLY A 24 -8.47 -5.07 0.96
C GLY A 24 -8.92 -5.32 2.40
N LYS A 25 -8.33 -6.27 3.13
CA LYS A 25 -8.79 -6.66 4.47
C LYS A 25 -7.71 -6.56 5.54
N ILE A 26 -8.16 -6.25 6.75
CA ILE A 26 -7.41 -6.43 7.99
C ILE A 26 -8.09 -7.54 8.77
N TYR A 27 -7.34 -8.59 9.13
CA TYR A 27 -7.90 -9.70 9.87
C TYR A 27 -6.84 -10.45 10.67
N THR A 28 -7.26 -11.20 11.68
CA THR A 28 -6.35 -11.98 12.51
C THR A 28 -6.32 -13.44 12.05
N TYR A 29 -5.12 -14.01 11.95
CA TYR A 29 -4.88 -15.41 11.64
C TYR A 29 -3.75 -15.94 12.53
N ASN A 30 -3.98 -17.05 13.23
CA ASN A 30 -3.03 -17.64 14.19
C ASN A 30 -2.43 -16.60 15.17
N ASP A 31 -3.30 -15.78 15.78
CA ASP A 31 -2.96 -14.70 16.70
C ASP A 31 -2.06 -13.59 16.12
N VAL A 32 -1.95 -13.50 14.80
CA VAL A 32 -1.22 -12.45 14.08
C VAL A 32 -2.19 -11.63 13.25
N THR A 33 -2.14 -10.31 13.41
CA THR A 33 -2.94 -9.39 12.58
C THR A 33 -2.28 -9.22 11.22
N HIS A 34 -3.03 -9.51 10.16
CA HIS A 34 -2.61 -9.35 8.78
C HIS A 34 -3.28 -8.10 8.21
N VAL A 35 -2.48 -7.18 7.69
CA VAL A 35 -2.93 -5.95 7.02
C VAL A 35 -2.63 -6.09 5.53
N GLY A 36 -3.67 -6.30 4.74
CA GLY A 36 -3.59 -6.45 3.29
C GLY A 36 -4.35 -5.35 2.54
N LEU A 37 -4.27 -4.08 2.99
CA LEU A 37 -4.90 -2.96 2.29
C LEU A 37 -4.27 -2.78 0.91
N THR A 38 -5.07 -2.41 -0.09
CA THR A 38 -4.59 -2.27 -1.49
C THR A 38 -4.30 -0.82 -1.86
N ASP A 39 -4.95 0.15 -1.21
CA ASP A 39 -4.79 1.58 -1.51
C ASP A 39 -4.16 2.34 -0.32
N PHE A 40 -2.88 2.05 -0.07
CA PHE A 40 -2.09 2.78 0.94
C PHE A 40 -1.90 4.27 0.61
N PRO A 41 -1.69 4.71 -0.66
CA PRO A 41 -1.55 6.13 -0.98
C PRO A 41 -2.77 6.98 -0.54
N SER A 42 -3.99 6.43 -0.61
CA SER A 42 -5.20 7.11 -0.16
C SER A 42 -5.28 7.29 1.36
N MET A 43 -4.43 6.63 2.16
CA MET A 43 -4.34 6.89 3.60
C MET A 43 -3.58 8.19 3.93
N LEU A 44 -2.84 8.75 2.98
CA LEU A 44 -2.13 10.03 3.09
C LEU A 44 -2.44 10.92 1.86
N PRO A 45 -3.72 11.26 1.62
CA PRO A 45 -4.17 11.78 0.32
C PRO A 45 -3.51 13.11 -0.05
N THR A 46 -3.29 14.01 0.93
CA THR A 46 -2.65 15.32 0.69
C THR A 46 -1.21 15.16 0.18
N GLN A 47 -0.42 14.30 0.82
CA GLN A 47 0.98 14.08 0.43
C GLN A 47 1.07 13.29 -0.87
N SER A 48 0.30 12.21 -0.99
CA SER A 48 0.22 11.40 -2.21
C SER A 48 -0.15 12.25 -3.43
N SER A 49 -1.18 13.09 -3.30
CA SER A 49 -1.63 13.97 -4.39
C SER A 49 -0.58 15.02 -4.76
N THR A 50 0.08 15.62 -3.76
CA THR A 50 1.13 16.63 -3.99
C THR A 50 2.32 16.03 -4.74
N LEU A 51 2.80 14.86 -4.31
CA LEU A 51 3.92 14.17 -4.97
C LEU A 51 3.54 13.70 -6.39
N TYR A 52 2.34 13.17 -6.57
CA TYR A 52 1.85 12.73 -7.87
C TYR A 52 1.71 13.90 -8.86
N ALA A 53 1.11 15.01 -8.43
CA ALA A 53 0.99 16.23 -9.26
C ALA A 53 2.36 16.80 -9.66
N ASN A 54 3.33 16.77 -8.75
CA ASN A 54 4.71 17.18 -9.03
C ASN A 54 5.37 16.27 -10.08
N ASN A 55 5.16 14.96 -10.02
CA ASN A 55 5.68 14.02 -11.01
C ASN A 55 5.11 14.29 -12.39
N ILE A 56 3.79 14.49 -12.50
CA ILE A 56 3.13 14.83 -13.77
C ILE A 56 3.68 16.14 -14.33
N SER A 57 3.75 17.18 -13.49
CA SER A 57 4.24 18.51 -13.91
C SER A 57 5.67 18.42 -14.46
N LYS A 58 6.56 17.69 -13.77
CA LYS A 58 7.95 17.49 -14.23
C LYS A 58 8.03 16.69 -15.52
N PHE A 59 7.21 15.64 -15.66
CA PHE A 59 7.16 14.85 -16.89
C PHE A 59 6.75 15.72 -18.07
N LEU A 60 5.68 16.52 -17.94
CA LEU A 60 5.24 17.44 -19.00
C LEU A 60 6.29 18.50 -19.35
N LEU A 61 7.01 19.03 -18.36
CA LEU A 61 8.11 19.97 -18.60
C LEU A 61 9.32 19.32 -19.28
N SER A 62 9.53 18.00 -19.09
CA SER A 62 10.65 17.27 -19.71
C SER A 62 10.43 16.95 -21.18
N ILE A 63 9.19 16.83 -21.66
CA ILE A 63 8.85 16.52 -23.05
C ILE A 63 8.75 17.76 -23.96
N GLY A 64 8.64 18.96 -23.36
CA GLY A 64 8.49 20.23 -24.07
C GLY A 64 9.80 20.96 -24.39
N LYS A 65 10.94 20.27 -24.26
CA LYS A 65 12.27 20.69 -24.72
C LYS A 65 12.73 19.78 -25.84
#